data_AF-A0A9P4NUD9-F1
#
_entry.id   AF-A0A9P4NUD9-F1
#
_cell.length_a   1.000
_cell.length_b   1.000
_cell.length_c   1.000
_cell.angle_alpha   90.00
_cell.angle_beta   90.00
_cell.angle_gamma   90.00
#
_symmetry.space_group_name_H-M   'P 1'
#
loop_
_entity.id
_entity.type
_entity.pdbx_description
1 polymer ?
#
loop_
_entity_poly.entity_id
_entity_poly.type
_entity_poly.pdbx_seq_one_letter_code
_entity_poly.pdbx_strand_id
1 'polypeptide(L)'
;MDAHALSLFSSGAGQTMVVIEIGEEKELFNVHKDVLTASSPCFKSAFEGGFLEATAKSIHIPDITANTFKAFLDWLYYRYLPPWTNDHEEEEEVQNEEKEDGRDGGNGGPGGHGGHGEKAGECATCDRPNCLTTLEKLSPEDVYENEVILRKWSASLSLYICADRCNVPDLRKAIIDQLYSGDIYPSYADILCALLKLPILSPLIQIFKDLYVRYWHPDHDKICGTELLLRKLMSNEFFSIAGHSIVTVEVGSKDEKEAFAVHRDLLIESSPYFKAAFDGTSREAAVKSIHIEDISATTFKGFLD
;
A
#
# COMPACT_ATOMS: atom_id res chain seq x y z
N MET A 1 -15.48 2.83 -24.88
CA MET A 1 -16.33 1.95 -24.05
C MET A 1 -16.04 0.53 -24.47
N ASP A 2 -16.03 -0.42 -23.52
CA ASP A 2 -15.81 -1.84 -23.82
C ASP A 2 -17.01 -2.45 -24.56
N ALA A 3 -16.82 -3.63 -25.17
CA ALA A 3 -17.86 -4.29 -25.95
C ALA A 3 -19.10 -4.69 -25.11
N HIS A 4 -18.93 -4.93 -23.80
CA HIS A 4 -20.00 -5.31 -22.89
C HIS A 4 -20.88 -4.10 -22.53
N ALA A 5 -20.26 -2.99 -22.13
CA ALA A 5 -20.88 -1.69 -21.90
C ALA A 5 -21.62 -1.22 -23.17
N LEU A 6 -20.97 -1.29 -24.35
CA LEU A 6 -21.63 -0.97 -25.62
C LEU A 6 -22.85 -1.85 -25.90
N SER A 7 -22.82 -3.14 -25.53
CA SER A 7 -23.97 -4.03 -25.68
C SER A 7 -25.12 -3.66 -24.74
N LEU A 8 -24.82 -3.24 -23.50
CA LEU A 8 -25.82 -2.75 -22.55
C LEU A 8 -26.53 -1.51 -23.12
N PHE A 9 -25.77 -0.52 -23.58
CA PHE A 9 -26.33 0.70 -24.19
C PHE A 9 -27.12 0.42 -25.47
N SER A 10 -26.70 -0.55 -26.28
CA SER A 10 -27.39 -0.93 -27.53
C SER A 10 -28.73 -1.64 -27.28
N SER A 11 -28.94 -2.19 -26.09
CA SER A 11 -30.17 -2.91 -25.70
C SER A 11 -31.25 -2.01 -25.06
N GLY A 12 -30.98 -0.71 -24.88
CA GLY A 12 -31.86 0.22 -24.15
C GLY A 12 -31.66 0.19 -22.63
N ALA A 13 -30.83 -0.73 -22.12
CA ALA A 13 -30.34 -0.74 -20.73
C ALA A 13 -29.21 0.29 -20.58
N GLY A 14 -29.59 1.56 -20.39
CA GLY A 14 -28.65 2.65 -20.12
C GLY A 14 -29.33 3.98 -19.82
N GLN A 15 -30.61 4.00 -19.46
CA GLN A 15 -31.36 5.26 -19.27
C GLN A 15 -31.45 5.70 -17.80
N THR A 16 -31.19 4.79 -16.85
CA THR A 16 -31.33 5.11 -15.43
C THR A 16 -29.98 5.55 -14.86
N MET A 17 -29.86 6.84 -14.56
CA MET A 17 -28.75 7.39 -13.80
C MET A 17 -29.02 7.29 -12.30
N VAL A 18 -27.98 6.96 -11.55
CA VAL A 18 -27.94 6.97 -10.08
C VAL A 18 -26.76 7.82 -9.62
N VAL A 19 -26.84 8.34 -8.40
CA VAL A 19 -25.78 9.15 -7.81
C VAL A 19 -25.05 8.32 -6.76
N ILE A 20 -23.72 8.21 -6.90
CA ILE A 20 -22.87 7.59 -5.87
C ILE A 20 -22.11 8.71 -5.16
N GLU A 21 -22.22 8.77 -3.85
CA GLU A 21 -21.51 9.71 -2.98
C GLU A 21 -20.25 9.02 -2.45
N ILE A 22 -19.07 9.60 -2.69
CA ILE A 22 -17.76 8.99 -2.41
C ILE A 22 -16.97 9.83 -1.40
N GLY A 23 -16.36 9.15 -0.43
CA GLY A 23 -15.43 9.74 0.53
C GLY A 23 -16.08 10.60 1.61
N GLU A 24 -15.23 11.18 2.47
CA GLU A 24 -15.63 12.14 3.52
C GLU A 24 -16.14 13.46 2.92
N GLU A 25 -15.55 13.90 1.80
CA GLU A 25 -15.92 15.11 1.06
C GLU A 25 -17.23 14.97 0.25
N LYS A 26 -17.82 13.76 0.23
CA LYS A 26 -19.11 13.48 -0.42
C LYS A 26 -19.13 13.84 -1.90
N GLU A 27 -18.05 13.52 -2.62
CA GLU A 27 -17.98 13.78 -4.06
C GLU A 27 -19.03 12.95 -4.81
N LEU A 28 -19.76 13.59 -5.72
CA LEU A 28 -20.92 12.99 -6.38
C LEU A 28 -20.59 12.48 -7.79
N PHE A 29 -20.82 11.20 -8.01
CA PHE A 29 -20.65 10.55 -9.30
C PHE A 29 -22.01 10.17 -9.90
N ASN A 30 -22.30 10.69 -11.10
CA ASN A 30 -23.46 10.26 -11.88
C ASN A 30 -23.09 9.04 -12.71
N VAL A 31 -23.70 7.89 -12.42
CA VAL A 31 -23.35 6.61 -13.06
C VAL A 31 -24.61 5.92 -13.59
N HIS A 32 -24.49 5.24 -14.73
CA HIS A 32 -25.55 4.37 -15.23
C HIS A 32 -25.75 3.19 -14.27
N LYS A 33 -26.97 3.05 -13.73
CA LYS A 33 -27.34 1.94 -12.83
C LYS A 33 -26.99 0.59 -13.47
N ASP A 34 -27.32 0.42 -14.75
CA ASP A 34 -27.16 -0.84 -15.46
C ASP A 34 -25.68 -1.27 -15.59
N VAL A 35 -24.76 -0.31 -15.67
CA VAL A 35 -23.32 -0.60 -15.65
C VAL A 35 -22.88 -1.13 -14.29
N LEU A 36 -23.35 -0.52 -13.20
CA LEU A 36 -23.05 -0.96 -11.84
C LEU A 36 -23.65 -2.34 -11.53
N THR A 37 -24.93 -2.54 -11.83
CA THR A 37 -25.64 -3.79 -11.50
C THR A 37 -25.21 -4.97 -12.38
N ALA A 38 -24.83 -4.72 -13.64
CA ALA A 38 -24.28 -5.77 -14.50
C ALA A 38 -22.88 -6.20 -14.06
N SER A 39 -22.10 -5.28 -13.49
CA SER A 39 -20.68 -5.52 -13.14
C SER A 39 -20.46 -5.99 -11.71
N SER A 40 -21.38 -5.69 -10.79
CA SER A 40 -21.25 -6.00 -9.37
C SER A 40 -22.56 -6.53 -8.79
N PRO A 41 -22.56 -7.77 -8.27
CA PRO A 41 -23.68 -8.30 -7.51
C PRO A 41 -24.06 -7.42 -6.31
N CYS A 42 -23.08 -6.75 -5.68
CA CYS A 42 -23.31 -5.86 -4.55
C CYS A 42 -24.19 -4.66 -4.96
N PHE A 43 -23.83 -3.99 -6.06
CA PHE A 43 -24.64 -2.88 -6.59
C PHE A 43 -26.00 -3.35 -7.11
N LYS A 44 -26.06 -4.55 -7.72
CA LYS A 44 -27.35 -5.16 -8.10
C LYS A 44 -28.26 -5.34 -6.89
N SER A 45 -27.77 -5.94 -5.82
CA SER A 45 -28.54 -6.12 -4.59
C SER A 45 -28.91 -4.78 -3.93
N ALA A 46 -28.03 -3.78 -3.96
CA ALA A 46 -28.31 -2.46 -3.39
C ALA A 46 -29.42 -1.71 -4.15
N PHE A 47 -29.42 -1.75 -5.49
CA PHE A 47 -30.36 -0.98 -6.30
C PHE A 47 -31.63 -1.72 -6.74
N GLU A 48 -31.64 -3.05 -6.68
CA GLU A 48 -32.79 -3.89 -7.05
C GLU A 48 -33.39 -4.62 -5.85
N GLY A 49 -32.74 -4.55 -4.68
CA GLY A 49 -33.25 -5.08 -3.43
C GLY A 49 -34.30 -4.17 -2.76
N GLY A 50 -34.74 -4.58 -1.57
CA GLY A 50 -35.70 -3.83 -0.75
C GLY A 50 -35.08 -2.80 0.20
N PHE A 51 -33.80 -2.45 0.02
CA PHE A 51 -33.09 -1.51 0.88
C PHE A 51 -33.37 -0.05 0.52
N LEU A 52 -33.03 0.89 1.42
CA LEU A 52 -33.32 2.32 1.25
C LEU A 52 -32.67 2.89 0.00
N GLU A 53 -31.50 2.38 -0.37
CA GLU A 53 -30.69 2.75 -1.52
C GLU A 53 -31.43 2.52 -2.85
N ALA A 54 -32.26 1.47 -2.93
CA ALA A 54 -33.10 1.20 -4.11
C ALA A 54 -34.17 2.28 -4.30
N THR A 55 -34.67 2.87 -3.20
CA THR A 55 -35.68 3.94 -3.22
C THR A 55 -35.03 5.33 -3.37
N ALA A 56 -33.94 5.56 -2.66
CA ALA A 56 -33.19 6.82 -2.66
C ALA A 56 -32.41 7.05 -3.97
N LYS A 57 -32.11 5.98 -4.73
CA LYS A 57 -31.26 6.00 -5.93
C LYS A 57 -29.87 6.61 -5.67
N SER A 58 -29.43 6.55 -4.42
CA SER A 58 -28.11 6.99 -3.99
C SER A 58 -27.47 6.04 -3.00
N ILE A 59 -26.15 5.94 -3.05
CA ILE A 59 -25.31 5.13 -2.15
C ILE A 59 -24.15 6.00 -1.68
N HIS A 60 -23.86 6.00 -0.38
CA HIS A 60 -22.67 6.64 0.19
C HIS A 60 -21.59 5.60 0.50
N ILE A 61 -20.37 5.83 0.03
CA ILE A 61 -19.20 4.98 0.26
C ILE A 61 -18.08 5.83 0.89
N PRO A 62 -17.98 5.88 2.23
CA PRO A 62 -17.09 6.82 2.93
C PRO A 62 -15.60 6.46 2.86
N ASP A 63 -15.29 5.18 2.65
CA ASP A 63 -13.95 4.62 2.79
C ASP A 63 -13.24 4.36 1.46
N ILE A 64 -13.73 4.99 0.38
CA ILE A 64 -13.12 4.99 -0.95
C ILE A 64 -12.88 6.44 -1.37
N THR A 65 -11.71 6.71 -1.96
CA THR A 65 -11.39 8.03 -2.50
C THR A 65 -12.02 8.23 -3.88
N ALA A 66 -12.28 9.48 -4.25
CA ALA A 66 -12.80 9.83 -5.57
C ALA A 66 -11.93 9.28 -6.72
N ASN A 67 -10.60 9.38 -6.59
CA ASN A 67 -9.67 8.83 -7.58
C ASN A 67 -9.78 7.31 -7.72
N THR A 68 -9.92 6.58 -6.60
CA THR A 68 -10.13 5.13 -6.63
C THR A 68 -11.44 4.78 -7.31
N PHE A 69 -12.51 5.53 -7.00
CA PHE A 69 -13.80 5.29 -7.61
C PHE A 69 -13.82 5.65 -9.11
N LYS A 70 -13.12 6.71 -9.51
CA LYS A 70 -12.91 7.05 -10.92
C LYS A 70 -12.21 5.93 -11.68
N ALA A 71 -11.10 5.41 -11.15
CA ALA A 71 -10.41 4.27 -11.76
C ALA A 71 -11.30 3.01 -11.82
N PHE A 72 -12.13 2.79 -10.80
CA PHE A 72 -13.13 1.73 -10.80
C PHE A 72 -14.15 1.90 -11.93
N LEU A 73 -14.68 3.11 -12.13
CA LEU A 73 -15.58 3.41 -13.25
C LEU A 73 -14.87 3.27 -14.60
N ASP A 74 -13.63 3.74 -14.73
CA ASP A 74 -12.86 3.60 -15.97
C ASP A 74 -12.70 2.12 -16.37
N TRP A 75 -12.49 1.24 -15.38
CA TRP A 75 -12.53 -0.19 -15.62
C TRP A 75 -13.90 -0.67 -16.10
N LEU A 76 -14.99 -0.30 -15.42
CA LEU A 76 -16.34 -0.75 -15.77
C LEU A 76 -16.79 -0.29 -17.17
N TYR A 77 -16.40 0.91 -17.58
CA TYR A 77 -16.79 1.47 -18.87
C TYR A 77 -15.83 1.10 -20.00
N TYR A 78 -14.53 0.99 -19.73
CA TYR A 78 -13.50 0.98 -20.77
C TYR A 78 -12.53 -0.20 -20.66
N ARG A 79 -12.59 -1.00 -19.60
CA ARG A 79 -11.54 -1.99 -19.24
C ARG A 79 -10.15 -1.39 -19.20
N TYR A 80 -10.10 -0.12 -18.80
CA TYR A 80 -8.86 0.62 -18.65
C TYR A 80 -8.40 0.55 -17.21
N LEU A 81 -7.12 0.24 -17.02
CA LEU A 81 -6.42 0.43 -15.75
C LEU A 81 -5.40 1.55 -15.95
N PRO A 82 -5.30 2.50 -15.01
CA PRO A 82 -4.23 3.48 -15.06
C PRO A 82 -2.88 2.76 -14.96
N PRO A 83 -1.81 3.27 -15.60
CA PRO A 83 -0.47 2.81 -15.29
C PRO A 83 -0.17 3.11 -13.82
N TRP A 84 0.28 2.11 -13.08
CA TRP A 84 0.80 2.33 -11.73
C TRP A 84 2.19 2.95 -11.87
N THR A 85 2.34 4.22 -11.53
CA THR A 85 3.65 4.84 -11.33
C THR A 85 4.00 4.72 -9.85
N ASN A 86 5.30 4.68 -9.52
CA ASN A 86 5.70 4.91 -8.13
C ASN A 86 5.30 6.36 -7.81
N ASP A 87 4.24 6.52 -7.03
CA ASP A 87 3.53 7.78 -6.77
C ASP A 87 4.48 8.95 -6.44
N HIS A 88 4.86 9.73 -7.46
CA HIS A 88 5.53 11.03 -7.33
C HIS A 88 5.05 12.07 -8.36
N GLU A 89 4.05 11.78 -9.19
CA GLU A 89 3.61 12.71 -10.23
C GLU A 89 2.17 13.21 -9.99
N GLU A 90 2.15 14.41 -9.39
CA GLU A 90 1.34 15.58 -9.79
C GLU A 90 -0.17 15.59 -9.50
N GLU A 91 -0.53 16.22 -8.38
CA GLU A 91 -1.73 17.06 -8.29
C GLU A 91 -1.43 18.42 -8.96
N GLU A 92 -1.46 18.50 -10.28
CA GLU A 92 -1.58 19.81 -10.96
C GLU A 92 -3.04 20.28 -10.86
N GLU A 93 -3.37 20.99 -9.79
CA GLU A 93 -4.50 21.91 -9.81
C GLU A 93 -4.17 23.11 -10.69
N VAL A 94 -4.63 23.08 -11.94
CA VAL A 94 -4.69 24.26 -12.80
C VAL A 94 -5.74 25.21 -12.23
N GLN A 95 -5.31 26.21 -11.45
CA GLN A 95 -6.10 27.39 -11.15
C GLN A 95 -5.45 28.61 -11.83
N ASN A 96 -5.94 28.95 -13.03
CA ASN A 96 -5.63 30.21 -13.69
C ASN A 96 -6.43 31.36 -13.05
N GLU A 97 -5.68 32.41 -12.69
CA GLU A 97 -5.95 33.84 -12.83
C GLU A 97 -7.19 34.46 -12.16
N GLU A 98 -6.97 35.30 -11.13
CA GLU A 98 -7.02 36.77 -11.23
C GLU A 98 -7.05 37.39 -9.82
N LYS A 99 -6.06 38.24 -9.51
CA LYS A 99 -6.27 39.60 -8.96
C LYS A 99 -4.95 40.35 -8.72
N GLU A 100 -4.79 41.42 -9.50
CA GLU A 100 -3.95 42.57 -9.17
C GLU A 100 -4.43 43.24 -7.86
N ASP A 101 -3.52 43.75 -7.03
CA ASP A 101 -3.29 45.21 -6.86
C ASP A 101 -2.44 45.52 -5.60
N GLY A 102 -1.38 46.33 -5.79
CA GLY A 102 -1.09 47.49 -4.95
C GLY A 102 -0.32 47.37 -3.61
N ARG A 103 0.94 47.87 -3.64
CA ARG A 103 1.59 48.82 -2.67
C ARG A 103 1.80 48.33 -1.20
N ASP A 104 2.78 48.76 -0.39
CA ASP A 104 3.87 49.75 -0.39
C ASP A 104 4.71 49.50 0.90
N GLY A 105 6.03 49.73 0.81
CA GLY A 105 6.85 50.42 1.84
C GLY A 105 7.19 49.77 3.20
N GLY A 106 8.49 49.76 3.53
CA GLY A 106 8.92 50.20 4.89
C GLY A 106 9.83 49.29 5.74
N ASN A 107 11.13 49.34 5.43
CA ASN A 107 12.37 49.18 6.25
C ASN A 107 12.30 49.07 7.80
N GLY A 108 13.19 48.25 8.41
CA GLY A 108 13.72 48.53 9.76
C GLY A 108 14.26 47.40 10.66
N GLY A 109 15.53 46.99 10.46
CA GLY A 109 16.53 46.77 11.54
C GLY A 109 16.49 45.53 12.48
N PRO A 110 17.63 45.17 13.11
CA PRO A 110 17.97 43.78 13.45
C PRO A 110 18.01 43.46 14.96
N GLY A 111 17.82 42.19 15.30
CA GLY A 111 18.30 41.63 16.57
C GLY A 111 17.36 40.62 17.22
N GLY A 112 17.90 39.45 17.59
CA GLY A 112 17.26 38.55 18.54
C GLY A 112 17.48 37.08 18.25
N HIS A 113 18.50 36.50 18.89
CA HIS A 113 18.65 35.05 19.06
C HIS A 113 17.35 34.42 19.57
N GLY A 114 16.86 33.39 18.89
CA GLY A 114 15.76 32.54 19.32
C GLY A 114 15.90 31.18 18.64
N GLY A 115 15.83 30.11 19.43
CA GLY A 115 16.27 28.77 19.07
C GLY A 115 15.77 28.24 17.73
N HIS A 116 16.59 27.40 17.10
CA HIS A 116 16.14 26.47 16.07
C HIS A 116 15.13 25.51 16.71
N GLY A 117 13.86 25.93 16.69
CA GLY A 117 12.75 24.99 16.71
C GLY A 117 12.81 24.23 15.39
N GLU A 118 13.18 22.96 15.47
CA GLU A 118 13.02 22.01 14.38
C GLU A 118 11.56 22.04 13.95
N LYS A 119 11.29 22.61 12.76
CA LYS A 119 9.99 22.45 12.12
C LYS A 119 9.86 20.96 11.77
N ALA A 120 8.95 20.26 12.44
CA ALA A 120 8.45 18.99 11.98
C ALA A 120 7.80 19.21 10.61
N GLY A 121 8.36 18.66 9.54
CA GLY A 121 7.77 18.80 8.22
C GLY A 121 8.71 18.37 7.10
N GLU A 122 8.17 17.49 6.25
CA GLU A 122 8.66 17.09 4.92
C GLU A 122 9.82 16.09 4.90
N CYS A 123 9.47 14.83 4.62
CA CYS A 123 10.42 13.79 4.27
C CYS A 123 10.82 13.97 2.81
N ALA A 124 12.12 14.09 2.54
CA ALA A 124 12.66 14.34 1.20
C ALA A 124 12.42 13.20 0.17
N THR A 125 11.75 12.12 0.58
CA THR A 125 11.61 10.88 -0.17
C THR A 125 10.18 10.34 -0.16
N CYS A 126 9.24 10.96 0.57
CA CYS A 126 7.82 10.61 0.49
C CYS A 126 6.91 11.78 0.87
N ASP A 127 5.79 11.89 0.15
CA ASP A 127 4.78 12.94 0.37
C ASP A 127 3.77 12.57 1.47
N ARG A 128 4.18 11.78 2.47
CA ARG A 128 3.29 11.42 3.60
C ARG A 128 3.21 12.63 4.55
N PRO A 129 2.02 13.21 4.80
CA PRO A 129 1.88 14.19 5.86
C PRO A 129 2.26 13.51 7.19
N ASN A 130 3.19 14.12 7.92
CA ASN A 130 3.75 13.56 9.16
C ASN A 130 4.59 12.29 8.99
N CYS A 131 5.43 12.21 7.95
CA CYS A 131 6.47 11.17 7.88
C CYS A 131 7.22 11.08 9.23
N LEU A 132 7.10 9.94 9.88
CA LEU A 132 7.51 9.75 11.26
C LEU A 132 9.02 9.57 11.30
N THR A 133 9.73 10.57 11.84
CA THR A 133 11.17 10.48 12.12
C THR A 133 11.47 9.87 13.48
N THR A 134 10.47 9.71 14.36
CA THR A 134 10.69 9.24 15.73
C THR A 134 9.66 8.16 16.14
N LEU A 135 10.12 6.91 16.19
CA LEU A 135 9.36 5.68 16.43
C LEU A 135 9.06 5.39 17.91
N GLU A 136 9.61 6.15 18.85
CA GLU A 136 9.71 5.69 20.25
C GLU A 136 8.36 5.58 20.99
N LYS A 137 7.23 5.82 20.31
CA LYS A 137 5.90 5.88 20.96
C LYS A 137 4.77 5.13 20.25
N LEU A 138 5.00 4.47 19.11
CA LEU A 138 3.94 3.76 18.41
C LEU A 138 3.95 2.27 18.79
N SER A 139 2.99 1.87 19.60
CA SER A 139 2.63 0.46 19.78
C SER A 139 1.99 -0.11 18.51
N PRO A 140 1.97 -1.44 18.31
CA PRO A 140 1.19 -2.07 17.25
C PRO A 140 -0.25 -1.59 17.22
N GLU A 141 -0.87 -1.46 18.39
CA GLU A 141 -2.22 -0.95 18.58
C GLU A 141 -2.37 0.48 18.05
N ASP A 142 -1.36 1.34 18.28
CA ASP A 142 -1.37 2.71 17.74
C ASP A 142 -1.31 2.74 16.22
N VAL A 143 -0.69 1.77 15.54
CA VAL A 143 -0.69 1.74 14.07
C VAL A 143 -1.99 1.19 13.51
N TYR A 144 -2.64 0.27 14.22
CA TYR A 144 -3.95 -0.25 13.86
C TYR A 144 -5.07 0.77 14.05
N GLU A 145 -5.00 1.60 15.09
CA GLU A 145 -6.00 2.63 15.37
C GLU A 145 -5.73 3.96 14.65
N ASN A 146 -4.48 4.23 14.29
CA ASN A 146 -4.11 5.50 13.65
C ASN A 146 -4.21 5.38 12.13
N GLU A 147 -5.46 5.51 11.65
CA GLU A 147 -5.78 5.58 10.22
C GLU A 147 -4.88 6.57 9.48
N VAL A 148 -4.38 7.63 10.12
CA VAL A 148 -3.53 8.65 9.47
C VAL A 148 -2.20 8.08 8.96
N ILE A 149 -1.61 7.09 9.65
CA ILE A 149 -0.35 6.46 9.21
C ILE A 149 -0.61 5.54 8.01
N LEU A 150 -1.75 4.85 8.03
CA LEU A 150 -2.16 3.92 6.96
C LEU A 150 -2.87 4.63 5.80
N ARG A 151 -3.43 5.83 5.96
CA ARG A 151 -4.31 6.55 5.00
C ARG A 151 -3.68 6.85 3.64
N LYS A 152 -2.37 6.65 3.47
CA LYS A 152 -1.68 6.73 2.17
C LYS A 152 -1.10 5.36 1.80
N TRP A 153 -1.83 4.64 0.96
CA TRP A 153 -1.39 3.42 0.29
C TRP A 153 -1.57 3.59 -1.22
N SER A 154 -0.96 2.72 -2.01
CA SER A 154 -0.91 2.85 -3.46
C SER A 154 -2.32 2.88 -4.08
N ALA A 155 -2.46 3.57 -5.22
CA ALA A 155 -3.68 3.55 -6.01
C ALA A 155 -4.07 2.12 -6.41
N SER A 156 -3.08 1.26 -6.65
CA SER A 156 -3.28 -0.16 -7.01
C SER A 156 -3.95 -0.97 -5.90
N LEU A 157 -3.51 -0.80 -4.64
CA LEU A 157 -4.11 -1.47 -3.48
C LEU A 157 -5.52 -0.94 -3.22
N SER A 158 -5.71 0.39 -3.28
CA SER A 158 -7.02 1.03 -3.11
C SER A 158 -8.04 0.44 -4.08
N LEU A 159 -7.66 0.34 -5.36
CA LEU A 159 -8.54 -0.19 -6.40
C LEU A 159 -8.80 -1.68 -6.19
N TYR A 160 -7.82 -2.46 -5.73
CA TYR A 160 -8.02 -3.88 -5.44
C TYR A 160 -9.01 -4.08 -4.28
N ILE A 161 -8.87 -3.32 -3.18
CA ILE A 161 -9.81 -3.39 -2.05
C ILE A 161 -11.22 -3.01 -2.49
N CYS A 162 -11.35 -1.96 -3.30
CA CYS A 162 -12.64 -1.58 -3.92
C CYS A 162 -13.21 -2.73 -4.75
N ALA A 163 -12.41 -3.34 -5.63
CA ALA A 163 -12.82 -4.47 -6.45
C ALA A 163 -13.20 -5.71 -5.63
N ASP A 164 -12.55 -5.92 -4.48
CA ASP A 164 -12.89 -7.00 -3.56
C ASP A 164 -14.26 -6.78 -2.92
N ARG A 165 -14.48 -5.59 -2.33
CA ARG A 165 -15.76 -5.22 -1.70
C ARG A 165 -16.92 -5.20 -2.67
N CYS A 166 -16.70 -4.72 -3.89
CA CYS A 166 -17.70 -4.72 -4.95
C CYS A 166 -17.84 -6.09 -5.65
N ASN A 167 -17.07 -7.10 -5.25
CA ASN A 167 -17.06 -8.44 -5.83
C ASN A 167 -16.92 -8.43 -7.37
N VAL A 168 -15.87 -7.76 -7.85
CA VAL A 168 -15.52 -7.66 -9.27
C VAL A 168 -14.23 -8.46 -9.53
N PRO A 169 -14.31 -9.80 -9.67
CA PRO A 169 -13.13 -10.66 -9.77
C PRO A 169 -12.27 -10.38 -11.00
N ASP A 170 -12.87 -9.99 -12.13
CA ASP A 170 -12.12 -9.66 -13.35
C ASP A 170 -11.21 -8.44 -13.15
N LEU A 171 -11.67 -7.44 -12.38
CA LEU A 171 -10.86 -6.28 -12.02
C LEU A 171 -9.70 -6.69 -11.11
N ARG A 172 -9.98 -7.49 -10.07
CA ARG A 172 -8.93 -8.00 -9.19
C ARG A 172 -7.84 -8.74 -9.96
N LYS A 173 -8.24 -9.58 -10.92
CA LYS A 173 -7.30 -10.31 -11.77
C LYS A 173 -6.48 -9.35 -12.64
N ALA A 174 -7.11 -8.37 -13.28
CA ALA A 174 -6.40 -7.43 -14.14
C ALA A 174 -5.39 -6.55 -13.36
N ILE A 175 -5.73 -6.14 -12.15
CA ILE A 175 -4.80 -5.43 -11.25
C ILE A 175 -3.60 -6.32 -10.93
N ILE A 176 -3.84 -7.59 -10.56
CA ILE A 176 -2.78 -8.57 -10.30
C ILE A 176 -1.88 -8.77 -11.52
N ASP A 177 -2.47 -8.95 -12.71
CA ASP A 177 -1.70 -9.14 -13.94
C ASP A 177 -0.80 -7.92 -14.21
N GLN A 178 -1.33 -6.70 -14.01
CA GLN A 178 -0.57 -5.46 -14.21
C GLN A 178 0.55 -5.31 -13.17
N LEU A 179 0.28 -5.59 -11.89
CA LEU A 179 1.28 -5.58 -10.83
C LEU A 179 2.41 -6.58 -11.08
N TYR A 180 2.08 -7.79 -11.56
CA TYR A 180 3.07 -8.82 -11.86
C TYR A 180 3.92 -8.48 -13.09
N SER A 181 3.37 -7.70 -14.03
CA SER A 181 4.08 -7.29 -15.25
C SER A 181 5.01 -6.08 -15.06
N GLY A 182 4.83 -5.32 -13.98
CA GLY A 182 5.63 -4.14 -13.68
C GLY A 182 6.73 -4.43 -12.67
N ASP A 183 7.78 -3.61 -12.68
CA ASP A 183 8.79 -3.54 -11.62
C ASP A 183 8.25 -2.74 -10.41
N ILE A 184 7.03 -3.06 -9.97
CA ILE A 184 6.33 -2.34 -8.88
C ILE A 184 6.43 -3.18 -7.61
N TYR A 185 7.00 -2.59 -6.58
CA TYR A 185 7.19 -3.23 -5.28
C TYR A 185 6.20 -2.64 -4.26
N PRO A 186 5.43 -3.48 -3.55
CA PRO A 186 4.53 -2.97 -2.53
C PRO A 186 5.32 -2.36 -1.37
N SER A 187 4.87 -1.20 -0.87
CA SER A 187 5.40 -0.62 0.37
C SER A 187 5.00 -1.47 1.58
N TYR A 188 5.67 -1.32 2.73
CA TYR A 188 5.24 -2.00 3.95
C TYR A 188 3.83 -1.57 4.36
N ALA A 189 3.46 -0.31 4.08
CA ALA A 189 2.10 0.18 4.28
C ALA A 189 1.09 -0.57 3.40
N ASP A 190 1.41 -0.83 2.12
CA ASP A 190 0.53 -1.60 1.24
C ASP A 190 0.32 -3.02 1.78
N ILE A 191 1.40 -3.66 2.23
CA ILE A 191 1.32 -5.04 2.75
C ILE A 191 0.49 -5.08 4.03
N LEU A 192 0.74 -4.17 4.99
CA LEU A 192 -0.02 -4.08 6.25
C LEU A 192 -1.50 -3.79 5.99
N CYS A 193 -1.81 -2.84 5.12
CA CYS A 193 -3.19 -2.52 4.77
C CYS A 193 -3.89 -3.70 4.11
N ALA A 194 -3.22 -4.39 3.17
CA ALA A 194 -3.78 -5.58 2.54
C ALA A 194 -4.15 -6.66 3.57
N LEU A 195 -3.29 -6.90 4.57
CA LEU A 195 -3.57 -7.86 5.65
C LEU A 195 -4.76 -7.45 6.53
N LEU A 196 -4.96 -6.15 6.74
CA LEU A 196 -6.03 -5.62 7.57
C LEU A 196 -7.38 -5.59 6.86
N LYS A 197 -7.38 -5.28 5.57
CA LYS A 197 -8.60 -5.00 4.80
C LYS A 197 -9.07 -6.16 3.94
N LEU A 198 -8.22 -7.15 3.67
CA LEU A 198 -8.55 -8.28 2.81
C LEU A 198 -8.60 -9.60 3.59
N PRO A 199 -9.37 -10.60 3.10
CA PRO A 199 -9.31 -11.94 3.65
C PRO A 199 -7.90 -12.52 3.61
N ILE A 200 -7.50 -13.29 4.62
CA ILE A 200 -6.15 -13.87 4.75
C ILE A 200 -5.70 -14.72 3.55
N LEU A 201 -6.66 -15.28 2.80
CA LEU A 201 -6.45 -16.07 1.58
C LEU A 201 -6.55 -15.23 0.30
N SER A 202 -6.56 -13.91 0.41
CA SER A 202 -6.62 -13.00 -0.75
C SER A 202 -5.42 -13.25 -1.67
N PRO A 203 -5.62 -13.42 -2.99
CA PRO A 203 -4.53 -13.57 -3.94
C PRO A 203 -3.52 -12.43 -3.90
N LEU A 204 -3.96 -11.19 -3.66
CA LEU A 204 -3.07 -10.03 -3.53
C LEU A 204 -2.11 -10.17 -2.34
N ILE A 205 -2.59 -10.67 -1.19
CA ILE A 205 -1.73 -10.91 -0.03
C ILE A 205 -0.64 -11.93 -0.36
N GLN A 206 -0.99 -12.98 -1.11
CA GLN A 206 -0.01 -13.99 -1.52
C GLN A 206 1.02 -13.40 -2.49
N ILE A 207 0.59 -12.59 -3.46
CA ILE A 207 1.51 -11.92 -4.38
C ILE A 207 2.41 -10.93 -3.64
N PHE A 208 1.87 -10.14 -2.72
CA PHE A 208 2.68 -9.22 -1.91
C PHE A 208 3.71 -9.96 -1.06
N LYS A 209 3.36 -11.14 -0.53
CA LYS A 209 4.32 -12.04 0.14
C LYS A 209 5.42 -12.49 -0.82
N ASP A 210 5.05 -12.99 -1.99
CA ASP A 210 6.01 -13.50 -2.98
C ASP A 210 6.96 -12.40 -3.49
N LEU A 211 6.41 -11.22 -3.80
CA LEU A 211 7.18 -10.06 -4.23
C LEU A 211 8.10 -9.56 -3.12
N TYR A 212 7.60 -9.51 -1.89
CA TYR A 212 8.40 -9.13 -0.74
C TYR A 212 9.57 -10.10 -0.52
N VAL A 213 9.31 -11.42 -0.49
CA VAL A 213 10.38 -12.41 -0.31
C VAL A 213 11.40 -12.32 -1.44
N ARG A 214 10.95 -12.25 -2.70
CA ARG A 214 11.84 -12.28 -3.87
C ARG A 214 12.70 -11.03 -4.03
N TYR A 215 12.15 -9.86 -3.72
CA TYR A 215 12.77 -8.57 -4.07
C TYR A 215 13.10 -7.70 -2.86
N TRP A 216 12.99 -8.24 -1.65
CA TRP A 216 13.45 -7.52 -0.46
C TRP A 216 14.96 -7.28 -0.54
N HIS A 217 15.36 -6.01 -0.47
CA HIS A 217 16.74 -5.59 -0.43
C HIS A 217 16.91 -4.54 0.69
N PRO A 218 17.97 -4.59 1.51
CA PRO A 218 18.19 -3.66 2.61
C PRO A 218 18.30 -2.18 2.16
N ASP A 219 18.56 -1.92 0.88
CA ASP A 219 18.58 -0.55 0.35
C ASP A 219 17.18 0.01 0.08
N HIS A 220 16.15 -0.83 -0.13
CA HIS A 220 14.75 -0.37 -0.25
C HIS A 220 14.25 0.24 1.07
N ASP A 221 14.87 -0.14 2.18
CA ASP A 221 14.55 0.34 3.52
C ASP A 221 15.17 1.70 3.86
N LYS A 222 16.01 2.28 2.99
CA LYS A 222 16.74 3.54 3.29
C LYS A 222 15.96 4.80 2.94
N ILE A 223 14.75 4.65 2.39
CA ILE A 223 14.07 5.74 1.72
C ILE A 223 13.23 6.54 2.72
N CYS A 224 12.43 5.91 3.59
CA CYS A 224 11.48 6.61 4.46
C CYS A 224 11.53 6.10 5.91
N GLY A 225 11.58 7.03 6.87
CA GLY A 225 11.48 6.73 8.31
C GLY A 225 10.28 5.86 8.62
N THR A 226 9.08 6.27 8.20
CA THR A 226 7.82 5.52 8.38
C THR A 226 7.90 4.07 7.88
N GLU A 227 8.44 3.82 6.69
CA GLU A 227 8.55 2.47 6.12
C GLU A 227 9.46 1.56 6.96
N LEU A 228 10.58 2.09 7.48
CA LEU A 228 11.41 1.38 8.47
C LEU A 228 10.65 1.04 9.76
N LEU A 229 9.69 1.88 10.16
CA LEU A 229 8.88 1.64 11.36
C LEU A 229 7.88 0.53 11.10
N LEU A 230 7.16 0.61 9.98
CA LEU A 230 6.19 -0.39 9.53
C LEU A 230 6.85 -1.76 9.33
N ARG A 231 8.12 -1.80 8.90
CA ARG A 231 8.92 -3.04 8.87
C ARG A 231 9.02 -3.72 10.22
N LYS A 232 9.25 -2.96 11.31
CA LYS A 232 9.34 -3.54 12.66
C LYS A 232 8.00 -4.13 13.10
N LEU A 233 6.88 -3.51 12.73
CA LEU A 233 5.53 -4.00 13.03
C LEU A 233 5.19 -5.26 12.23
N MET A 234 5.52 -5.26 10.93
CA MET A 234 5.46 -6.43 10.07
C MET A 234 6.19 -7.64 10.67
N SER A 235 7.33 -7.41 11.34
CA SER A 235 8.13 -8.49 11.92
C SER A 235 7.44 -9.30 13.04
N ASN A 236 6.38 -8.74 13.67
CA ASN A 236 5.70 -9.37 14.79
C ASN A 236 4.37 -10.04 14.39
N GLU A 237 3.58 -9.44 13.50
CA GLU A 237 2.25 -9.98 13.14
C GLU A 237 2.25 -10.82 11.86
N PHE A 238 2.90 -10.34 10.79
CA PHE A 238 2.91 -11.02 9.49
C PHE A 238 3.54 -12.42 9.57
N PHE A 239 4.52 -12.57 10.46
CA PHE A 239 5.32 -13.77 10.60
C PHE A 239 4.82 -14.75 11.67
N SER A 240 3.90 -14.32 12.55
CA SER A 240 3.22 -15.22 13.51
C SER A 240 2.30 -16.22 12.79
N ILE A 241 1.74 -15.82 11.64
CA ILE A 241 0.84 -16.62 10.82
C ILE A 241 1.61 -17.65 9.95
N ALA A 242 2.93 -17.52 9.81
CA ALA A 242 3.70 -18.34 8.86
C ALA A 242 5.10 -18.81 9.32
N GLY A 243 5.56 -18.54 10.55
CA GLY A 243 6.87 -19.01 11.04
C GLY A 243 8.08 -18.37 10.36
N HIS A 244 7.87 -17.25 9.67
CA HIS A 244 8.82 -16.59 8.78
C HIS A 244 9.61 -15.47 9.50
N SER A 245 10.55 -15.76 10.40
CA SER A 245 11.25 -14.69 11.15
C SER A 245 12.42 -14.07 10.37
N ILE A 246 12.67 -12.76 10.51
CA ILE A 246 14.02 -12.22 10.24
C ILE A 246 14.98 -12.80 11.29
N VAL A 247 16.14 -13.26 10.82
CA VAL A 247 17.21 -13.78 11.65
C VAL A 247 18.47 -12.95 11.43
N THR A 248 19.30 -12.86 12.47
CA THR A 248 20.62 -12.23 12.38
C THR A 248 21.65 -13.29 12.02
N VAL A 249 22.41 -13.08 10.94
CA VAL A 249 23.56 -13.90 10.59
C VAL A 249 24.82 -13.08 10.85
N GLU A 250 25.62 -13.48 11.84
CA GLU A 250 26.91 -12.87 12.13
C GLU A 250 28.02 -13.64 11.41
N VAL A 251 28.74 -13.02 10.49
CA VAL A 251 29.83 -13.67 9.74
C VAL A 251 31.18 -13.02 10.04
N GLY A 252 32.25 -13.81 10.05
CA GLY A 252 33.61 -13.36 10.32
C GLY A 252 34.13 -13.84 11.67
N SER A 253 35.39 -13.50 11.97
CA SER A 253 36.05 -13.93 13.20
C SER A 253 35.40 -13.31 14.45
N LYS A 254 35.65 -13.88 15.63
CA LYS A 254 35.13 -13.33 16.90
C LYS A 254 35.52 -11.87 17.17
N ASP A 255 36.66 -11.45 16.65
CA ASP A 255 37.22 -10.10 16.84
C ASP A 255 36.76 -9.11 15.75
N GLU A 256 36.34 -9.63 14.59
CA GLU A 256 35.88 -8.86 13.43
C GLU A 256 34.71 -9.60 12.77
N LYS A 257 33.49 -9.25 13.19
CA LYS A 257 32.25 -9.83 12.69
C LYS A 257 31.31 -8.75 12.16
N GLU A 258 30.58 -9.09 11.11
CA GLU A 258 29.53 -8.27 10.53
C GLU A 258 28.18 -9.00 10.62
N ALA A 259 27.13 -8.26 10.96
CA ALA A 259 25.79 -8.81 11.18
C ALA A 259 24.85 -8.45 10.04
N PHE A 260 24.18 -9.47 9.51
CA PHE A 260 23.23 -9.35 8.41
C PHE A 260 21.83 -9.72 8.92
N ALA A 261 20.86 -8.83 8.72
CA ALA A 261 19.45 -9.12 8.96
C ALA A 261 18.86 -9.73 7.69
N VAL A 262 18.48 -11.01 7.74
CA VAL A 262 18.03 -11.77 6.56
C VAL A 262 16.72 -12.49 6.87
N HIS A 263 15.86 -12.65 5.86
CA HIS A 263 14.66 -13.49 6.00
C HIS A 263 15.05 -14.96 6.15
N ARG A 264 14.55 -15.60 7.21
CA ARG A 264 14.78 -17.03 7.47
C ARG A 264 14.38 -17.89 6.27
N ASP A 265 13.28 -17.56 5.59
CA ASP A 265 12.77 -18.39 4.48
C ASP A 265 13.69 -18.38 3.27
N LEU A 266 14.25 -17.21 2.92
CA LEU A 266 15.27 -17.12 1.89
C LEU A 266 16.49 -17.98 2.22
N LEU A 267 16.91 -17.97 3.49
CA LEU A 267 18.04 -18.78 3.93
C LEU A 267 17.73 -20.29 3.87
N ILE A 268 16.59 -20.74 4.39
CA ILE A 268 16.24 -22.17 4.42
C ILE A 268 15.86 -22.72 3.04
N GLU A 269 15.32 -21.89 2.16
CA GLU A 269 15.00 -22.27 0.78
C GLU A 269 16.28 -22.38 -0.05
N SER A 270 17.19 -21.42 0.12
CA SER A 270 18.46 -21.38 -0.63
C SER A 270 19.52 -22.33 -0.07
N SER A 271 19.38 -22.78 1.19
CA SER A 271 20.41 -23.58 1.85
C SER A 271 19.86 -24.66 2.79
N PRO A 272 20.17 -25.94 2.51
CA PRO A 272 19.90 -27.03 3.44
C PRO A 272 20.56 -26.84 4.82
N TYR A 273 21.70 -26.14 4.86
CA TYR A 273 22.39 -25.82 6.12
C TYR A 273 21.52 -24.93 7.00
N PHE A 274 21.02 -23.81 6.48
CA PHE A 274 20.15 -22.92 7.24
C PHE A 274 18.81 -23.59 7.55
N LYS A 275 18.29 -24.43 6.65
CA LYS A 275 17.09 -25.23 6.91
C LYS A 275 17.23 -26.12 8.14
N ALA A 276 18.36 -26.81 8.27
CA ALA A 276 18.67 -27.63 9.44
C ALA A 276 18.96 -26.76 10.67
N ALA A 277 19.74 -25.68 10.51
CA ALA A 277 20.13 -24.80 11.61
C ALA A 277 18.92 -24.10 12.26
N PHE A 278 17.83 -23.90 11.51
CA PHE A 278 16.60 -23.32 12.04
C PHE A 278 15.46 -24.32 12.24
N ASP A 279 15.65 -25.62 12.07
CA ASP A 279 14.65 -26.58 12.55
C ASP A 279 14.64 -26.52 14.09
N GLY A 280 13.45 -26.55 14.69
CA GLY A 280 13.20 -26.15 16.09
C GLY A 280 13.92 -26.94 17.19
N THR A 281 14.90 -27.78 16.87
CA THR A 281 15.73 -28.54 17.82
C THR A 281 17.07 -27.89 18.16
N SER A 282 17.49 -26.85 17.43
CA SER A 282 18.78 -26.16 17.64
C SER A 282 18.69 -24.98 18.61
N ARG A 283 19.84 -24.55 19.17
CA ARG A 283 19.92 -23.33 20.00
C ARG A 283 19.66 -22.08 19.17
N GLU A 284 20.04 -22.13 17.91
CA GLU A 284 19.94 -21.08 16.90
C GLU A 284 18.47 -20.80 16.54
N ALA A 285 17.63 -21.83 16.50
CA ALA A 285 16.19 -21.71 16.30
C ALA A 285 15.49 -20.93 17.43
N ALA A 286 16.02 -21.01 18.66
CA ALA A 286 15.50 -20.28 19.81
C ALA A 286 15.97 -18.81 19.89
N VAL A 287 17.17 -18.50 19.37
CA VAL A 287 17.81 -17.20 19.54
C VAL A 287 17.63 -16.29 18.29
N LYS A 288 17.04 -16.80 17.20
CA LYS A 288 16.89 -16.08 15.91
C LYS A 288 18.21 -15.46 15.41
N SER A 289 19.34 -16.03 15.81
CA SER A 289 20.68 -15.55 15.47
C SER A 289 21.62 -16.73 15.31
N ILE A 290 22.48 -16.66 14.30
CA ILE A 290 23.49 -17.66 13.99
C ILE A 290 24.83 -16.97 13.70
N HIS A 291 25.93 -17.56 14.17
CA HIS A 291 27.27 -17.06 13.91
C HIS A 291 28.05 -18.07 13.04
N ILE A 292 28.70 -17.57 11.99
CA ILE A 292 29.49 -18.33 11.02
C ILE A 292 30.90 -17.73 10.96
N GLU A 293 31.85 -18.39 11.62
CA GLU A 293 33.20 -17.84 11.84
C GLU A 293 34.09 -17.88 10.59
N ASP A 294 33.79 -18.80 9.66
CA ASP A 294 34.61 -19.17 8.50
C ASP A 294 34.19 -18.49 7.18
N ILE A 295 33.18 -17.63 7.21
CA ILE A 295 32.69 -16.89 6.03
C ILE A 295 33.00 -15.40 6.21
N SER A 296 33.58 -14.77 5.18
CA SER A 296 33.77 -13.32 5.16
C SER A 296 32.47 -12.58 4.86
N ALA A 297 32.33 -11.35 5.34
CA ALA A 297 31.18 -10.50 5.03
C ALA A 297 30.96 -10.31 3.52
N THR A 298 32.04 -10.15 2.75
CA THR A 298 31.96 -10.03 1.28
C THR A 298 31.40 -11.30 0.64
N THR A 299 31.85 -12.47 1.10
CA THR A 299 31.35 -13.76 0.61
C THR A 299 29.88 -13.96 0.96
N PHE A 300 29.48 -13.62 2.19
CA PHE A 300 28.09 -13.75 2.61
C PHE A 300 27.18 -12.76 1.89
N LYS A 301 27.62 -11.53 1.65
CA LYS A 301 26.89 -10.55 0.85
C LYS A 301 26.63 -11.07 -0.56
N GLY A 302 27.65 -11.63 -1.22
CA GLY A 302 27.48 -12.25 -2.55
C GLY A 302 26.62 -13.53 -2.57
N PHE A 303 26.29 -14.10 -1.40
CA PHE A 303 25.31 -15.18 -1.28
C PHE A 303 23.87 -14.64 -1.16
N LEU A 304 23.70 -13.37 -0.77
CA LEU A 304 22.39 -12.71 -0.65
C LEU A 304 21.93 -11.99 -1.93
N ASP A 305 22.88 -11.65 -2.81
CA ASP A 305 22.65 -11.02 -4.13
C ASP A 305 22.24 -12.05 -5.19
#